data_AF-A0A4U8Q5K1-F1
#
_entry.id   AF-A0A4U8Q5K1-F1
#
_cell.length_a   1.000
_cell.length_b   1.000
_cell.length_c   1.000
_cell.angle_alpha   90.00
_cell.angle_beta   90.00
_cell.angle_gamma   90.00
#
_symmetry.space_group_name_H-M   'P 1'
#
loop_
_entity.id
_entity.type
_entity.pdbx_description
1 polymer ?
#
loop_
_entity_poly.entity_id
_entity_poly.type
_entity_poly.pdbx_seq_one_letter_code
_entity_poly.pdbx_strand_id
1 'polypeptide(L)'
;MENPVLDIMQAIEVKLMEFNPLEIVCRDMYRMEHGLDHCSPSEQRRREEKYREFFSAASRPADEISHVLTEEMFHMESNIVVIKHCRFLPPRPHTHSFFELFYIARGECIHTCRSHDYHLKKGDFCFWEFNSPHEIRSYSDDFIGINILIRQNSFDSIFFELLSEQSILSNYFKSILYGNTDHPMIIFRTGENIMIRYYMYLIYDEFLEKKQYHQNMISNYLNTVLINLLRHHISDVITSQKPSCDQRLLGILEYIQKNYNTVTFSDVCRHFNYSSSYLSRLIKKSFGLSFSQIIQHKRMEKARWLLKETDMTVSEIAAEINCSDASHFCRIFAREYHMPPVKFREMQSEPLP
;
A
#
# COMPACT_ATOMS: atom_id res chain seq x y z
N MET A 1 26.87 20.56 -11.21
CA MET A 1 26.22 20.84 -9.91
C MET A 1 25.83 19.50 -9.33
N GLU A 2 26.36 19.16 -8.16
CA GLU A 2 25.92 17.98 -7.40
C GLU A 2 24.41 18.09 -7.13
N ASN A 3 23.71 16.96 -7.19
CA ASN A 3 22.28 16.88 -6.93
C ASN A 3 22.12 16.40 -5.48
N PRO A 4 21.77 17.28 -4.53
CA PRO A 4 21.76 16.93 -3.10
C PRO A 4 20.85 15.74 -2.77
N VAL A 5 19.80 15.54 -3.56
CA VAL A 5 18.89 14.39 -3.42
C VAL A 5 19.63 13.09 -3.71
N LEU A 6 20.42 13.04 -4.78
CA LEU A 6 21.17 11.84 -5.16
C LEU A 6 22.25 11.52 -4.13
N ASP A 7 22.90 12.54 -3.58
CA ASP A 7 23.96 12.35 -2.57
C ASP A 7 23.39 11.76 -1.27
N ILE A 8 22.25 12.27 -0.80
CA ILE A 8 21.53 11.72 0.35
C ILE A 8 21.11 10.27 0.06
N MET A 9 20.56 10.01 -1.12
CA MET A 9 20.13 8.67 -1.48
C MET A 9 21.29 7.68 -1.51
N GLN A 10 22.43 8.08 -2.06
CA GLN A 10 23.61 7.25 -2.15
C GLN A 10 24.17 6.93 -0.75
N ALA A 11 24.18 7.91 0.17
CA ALA A 11 24.61 7.68 1.55
C ALA A 11 23.72 6.65 2.28
N ILE A 12 22.40 6.73 2.10
CA ILE A 12 21.45 5.78 2.70
C ILE A 12 21.56 4.39 2.03
N GLU A 13 21.77 4.36 0.72
CA GLU A 13 21.94 3.11 -0.03
C GLU A 13 23.17 2.32 0.40
N VAL A 14 24.27 3.00 0.75
CA VAL A 14 25.44 2.36 1.36
C VAL A 14 25.06 1.63 2.65
N LYS A 15 24.31 2.29 3.55
CA LYS A 15 23.82 1.67 4.81
C LYS A 15 22.94 0.45 4.53
N LEU A 16 22.05 0.54 3.54
CA LEU A 16 21.15 -0.56 3.17
C LEU A 16 21.91 -1.78 2.59
N MET A 17 22.99 -1.55 1.85
CA MET A 17 23.78 -2.62 1.23
C MET A 17 24.55 -3.48 2.25
N GLU A 18 24.94 -2.92 3.40
CA GLU A 18 25.70 -3.63 4.43
C GLU A 18 24.98 -4.89 4.92
N PHE A 19 25.68 -6.01 4.95
CA PHE A 19 25.12 -7.27 5.45
C PHE A 19 25.12 -7.29 6.98
N ASN A 20 23.95 -7.52 7.57
CA ASN A 20 23.88 -7.81 9.00
C ASN A 20 24.31 -9.27 9.29
N PRO A 21 24.62 -9.63 10.56
CA PRO A 21 25.10 -10.97 10.89
C PRO A 21 24.16 -12.11 10.47
N LEU A 22 22.84 -11.91 10.55
CA LEU A 22 21.84 -12.90 10.11
C LEU A 22 21.89 -13.10 8.59
N GLU A 23 21.99 -12.01 7.82
CA GLU A 23 22.12 -12.09 6.36
C GLU A 23 23.39 -12.82 5.95
N ILE A 24 24.51 -12.59 6.64
CA ILE A 24 25.79 -13.29 6.38
C ILE A 24 25.59 -14.80 6.56
N VAL A 25 25.01 -15.21 7.69
CA VAL A 25 24.80 -16.64 7.99
C VAL A 25 23.83 -17.29 7.01
N CYS A 26 22.74 -16.62 6.65
CA CYS A 26 21.78 -17.12 5.68
C CYS A 26 22.39 -17.21 4.27
N ARG A 27 23.15 -16.19 3.85
CA ARG A 27 23.87 -16.17 2.57
C ARG A 27 24.91 -17.29 2.48
N ASP A 28 25.73 -17.46 3.51
CA ASP A 28 26.78 -18.48 3.54
C ASP A 28 26.21 -19.89 3.47
N MET A 29 25.07 -20.13 4.14
CA MET A 29 24.33 -21.39 4.06
C MET A 29 23.75 -21.60 2.65
N TYR A 30 23.03 -20.61 2.13
CA TYR A 30 22.42 -20.68 0.80
C TYR A 30 23.45 -20.99 -0.29
N ARG A 31 24.57 -20.25 -0.30
CA ARG A 31 25.66 -20.44 -1.28
C ARG A 31 26.29 -21.84 -1.18
N MET A 32 26.43 -22.37 0.03
CA MET A 32 26.97 -23.70 0.24
C MET A 32 26.02 -24.79 -0.26
N GLU A 33 24.73 -24.73 0.10
CA GLU A 33 23.71 -25.72 -0.29
C GLU A 33 23.48 -25.76 -1.81
N HIS A 34 23.63 -24.62 -2.49
CA HIS A 34 23.46 -24.49 -3.94
C HIS A 34 24.77 -24.67 -4.73
N GLY A 35 25.87 -25.06 -4.06
CA GLY A 35 27.15 -25.33 -4.71
C GLY A 35 27.85 -24.10 -5.30
N LEU A 36 27.48 -22.90 -4.86
CA LEU A 36 28.08 -21.62 -5.28
C LEU A 36 29.43 -21.35 -4.58
N ASP A 37 29.67 -22.01 -3.44
CA ASP A 37 30.93 -21.99 -2.71
C ASP A 37 31.55 -23.39 -2.66
N HIS A 38 32.84 -23.49 -3.00
CA HIS A 38 33.62 -24.72 -2.83
C HIS A 38 34.20 -24.76 -1.41
N CYS A 39 33.45 -25.34 -0.47
CA CYS A 39 33.83 -25.46 0.94
C CYS A 39 34.50 -26.81 1.24
N SER A 40 35.50 -26.81 2.14
CA SER A 40 36.02 -28.05 2.73
C SER A 40 35.01 -28.66 3.72
N PRO A 41 35.12 -29.95 4.06
CA PRO A 41 34.23 -30.58 5.06
C PRO A 41 34.29 -29.94 6.46
N SER A 42 35.39 -29.26 6.82
CA SER A 42 35.47 -28.51 8.07
C SER A 42 34.71 -27.18 8.00
N GLU A 43 34.80 -26.49 6.86
CA GLU A 43 34.09 -25.23 6.63
C GLU A 43 32.57 -25.45 6.55
N GLN A 44 32.12 -26.54 5.89
CA GLN A 44 30.71 -26.90 5.83
C GLN A 44 30.10 -27.06 7.23
N ARG A 45 30.75 -27.87 8.09
CA ARG A 45 30.32 -28.07 9.47
C ARG A 45 30.25 -26.77 10.28
N ARG A 46 31.23 -25.88 10.09
CA ARG A 46 31.27 -24.57 10.77
C ARG A 46 30.08 -23.68 10.36
N ARG A 47 29.74 -23.64 9.07
CA ARG A 47 28.59 -22.87 8.56
C ARG A 47 27.27 -23.45 9.06
N GLU A 48 27.11 -24.77 9.04
CA GLU A 48 25.93 -25.46 9.58
C GLU A 48 25.73 -25.22 11.07
N GLU A 49 26.81 -25.25 11.85
CA GLU A 49 26.79 -24.97 13.29
C GLU A 49 26.34 -23.54 13.57
N LYS A 50 26.96 -22.54 12.93
CA LYS A 50 26.55 -21.12 13.06
C LYS A 50 25.10 -20.89 12.68
N TYR A 51 24.64 -21.53 11.59
CA TYR A 51 23.25 -21.43 11.17
C TYR A 51 22.31 -22.04 12.21
N ARG A 52 22.62 -23.24 12.72
CA ARG A 52 21.86 -23.84 13.82
C ARG A 52 21.86 -22.96 15.06
N GLU A 53 22.98 -22.36 15.46
CA GLU A 53 23.05 -21.46 16.61
C GLU A 53 22.08 -20.27 16.47
N PHE A 54 22.12 -19.57 15.32
CA PHE A 54 21.23 -18.44 15.06
C PHE A 54 19.74 -18.81 15.13
N PHE A 55 19.35 -19.97 14.59
CA PHE A 55 17.94 -20.38 14.54
C PHE A 55 17.47 -21.20 15.76
N SER A 56 18.37 -21.82 16.52
CA SER A 56 18.07 -22.51 17.78
C SER A 56 17.96 -21.53 18.95
N ALA A 57 18.81 -20.50 19.01
CA ALA A 57 18.65 -19.40 19.97
C ALA A 57 17.33 -18.64 19.75
N ALA A 58 16.81 -18.62 18.52
CA ALA A 58 15.52 -18.05 18.18
C ALA A 58 14.30 -18.92 18.58
N SER A 59 14.53 -20.14 19.12
CA SER A 59 13.56 -21.03 19.76
C SER A 59 12.10 -20.88 19.32
N ARG A 60 11.76 -21.18 18.06
CA ARG A 60 10.38 -21.54 17.69
C ARG A 60 10.40 -22.72 16.70
N PRO A 61 9.74 -23.84 17.01
CA PRO A 61 9.87 -25.11 16.29
C PRO A 61 9.36 -25.00 14.86
N ALA A 62 10.12 -25.52 13.88
CA ALA A 62 9.84 -25.41 12.45
C ALA A 62 8.61 -26.22 11.94
N ASP A 63 7.91 -26.93 12.83
CA ASP A 63 6.89 -27.94 12.48
C ASP A 63 5.44 -27.45 12.59
N GLU A 64 5.19 -26.17 12.94
CA GLU A 64 3.84 -25.59 12.91
C GLU A 64 3.61 -24.78 11.63
N ILE A 65 2.69 -25.26 10.80
CA ILE A 65 2.36 -24.82 9.43
C ILE A 65 1.93 -23.34 9.30
N SER A 66 1.86 -22.55 10.38
CA SER A 66 1.80 -21.09 10.28
C SER A 66 2.35 -20.42 11.54
N HIS A 67 3.56 -19.89 11.46
CA HIS A 67 4.07 -19.00 12.50
C HIS A 67 3.30 -17.68 12.49
N VAL A 68 2.80 -17.23 13.65
CA VAL A 68 2.21 -15.90 13.80
C VAL A 68 3.27 -14.98 14.41
N LEU A 69 3.76 -14.01 13.64
CA LEU A 69 4.57 -12.92 14.19
C LEU A 69 3.65 -11.98 14.97
N THR A 70 3.93 -11.83 16.25
CA THR A 70 3.22 -10.95 17.18
C THR A 70 3.87 -9.57 17.20
N GLU A 71 3.23 -8.61 17.88
CA GLU A 71 3.77 -7.24 18.02
C GLU A 71 5.06 -7.15 18.88
N GLU A 72 5.71 -8.26 19.23
CA GLU A 72 7.00 -8.31 19.96
C GLU A 72 8.12 -7.51 19.26
N MET A 73 8.02 -7.33 17.94
CA MET A 73 8.96 -6.54 17.14
C MET A 73 8.78 -5.02 17.30
N PHE A 74 7.65 -4.59 17.87
CA PHE A 74 7.37 -3.18 18.14
C PHE A 74 7.81 -2.82 19.55
N HIS A 75 8.64 -1.80 19.69
CA HIS A 75 8.87 -1.17 20.98
C HIS A 75 7.56 -0.58 21.53
N MET A 76 7.41 -0.48 22.87
CA MET A 76 6.17 -0.04 23.53
C MET A 76 5.62 1.30 23.00
N GLU A 77 6.49 2.19 22.54
CA GLU A 77 6.11 3.54 22.06
C GLU A 77 6.09 3.67 20.53
N SER A 78 6.46 2.62 19.78
CA SER A 78 6.54 2.67 18.31
C SER A 78 5.30 2.07 17.67
N ASN A 79 4.68 2.85 16.78
CA ASN A 79 3.52 2.45 16.00
C ASN A 79 3.91 1.99 14.58
N ILE A 80 5.04 2.51 14.09
CA ILE A 80 5.65 2.13 12.82
C ILE A 80 7.05 1.59 13.08
N VAL A 81 7.34 0.42 12.53
CA VAL A 81 8.67 -0.19 12.52
C VAL A 81 9.13 -0.32 11.08
N VAL A 82 10.34 0.14 10.78
CA VAL A 82 10.93 0.05 9.44
C VAL A 82 12.14 -0.86 9.51
N ILE A 83 12.15 -1.92 8.73
CA ILE A 83 13.26 -2.87 8.71
C ILE A 83 13.71 -3.13 7.28
N LYS A 84 15.02 -3.32 7.12
CA LYS A 84 15.54 -3.91 5.90
C LYS A 84 15.18 -5.39 5.88
N HIS A 85 14.60 -5.84 4.78
CA HIS A 85 14.33 -7.26 4.56
C HIS A 85 15.62 -8.07 4.59
N CYS A 86 15.62 -9.17 5.35
CA CYS A 86 16.78 -10.04 5.43
C CYS A 86 16.94 -10.82 4.12
N ARG A 87 18.01 -10.52 3.37
CA ARG A 87 18.39 -11.31 2.19
C ARG A 87 18.67 -12.76 2.59
N PHE A 88 18.43 -13.67 1.65
CA PHE A 88 18.69 -15.11 1.80
C PHE A 88 17.95 -15.80 2.96
N LEU A 89 17.00 -15.13 3.62
CA LEU A 89 16.24 -15.76 4.69
C LEU A 89 15.50 -16.99 4.13
N PRO A 90 15.54 -18.13 4.83
CA PRO A 90 14.81 -19.33 4.39
C PRO A 90 13.33 -19.02 4.28
N PRO A 91 12.63 -19.57 3.26
CA PRO A 91 11.20 -19.38 3.12
C PRO A 91 10.51 -19.99 4.35
N ARG A 92 9.81 -19.13 5.10
CA ARG A 92 9.03 -19.51 6.26
C ARG A 92 7.64 -18.90 6.09
N PRO A 93 6.65 -19.69 5.65
CA PRO A 93 5.27 -19.25 5.63
C PRO A 93 4.85 -18.78 7.03
N HIS A 94 4.43 -17.52 7.12
CA HIS A 94 4.01 -16.92 8.38
C HIS A 94 2.86 -15.95 8.16
N THR A 95 2.15 -15.65 9.24
CA THR A 95 1.14 -14.61 9.33
C THR A 95 1.57 -13.59 10.37
N HIS A 96 0.93 -12.41 10.39
CA HIS A 96 1.15 -11.40 11.42
C HIS A 96 -0.13 -10.63 11.72
N SER A 97 -0.24 -10.11 12.95
CA SER A 97 -1.37 -9.32 13.44
C SER A 97 -1.21 -7.81 13.25
N PHE A 98 -0.27 -7.38 12.40
CA PHE A 98 -0.04 -5.99 12.01
C PHE A 98 -0.14 -5.86 10.49
N PHE A 99 -0.22 -4.63 9.98
CA PHE A 99 -0.13 -4.37 8.54
C PHE A 99 1.32 -4.31 8.12
N GLU A 100 1.59 -4.78 6.91
CA GLU A 100 2.92 -4.77 6.35
C GLU A 100 2.90 -4.18 4.93
N LEU A 101 3.80 -3.22 4.72
CA LEU A 101 4.08 -2.63 3.43
C LEU A 101 5.47 -3.02 3.01
N PHE A 102 5.69 -3.21 1.72
CA PHE A 102 6.98 -3.65 1.23
C PHE A 102 7.37 -2.92 -0.05
N TYR A 103 8.59 -2.39 -0.04
CA TYR A 103 9.16 -1.67 -1.17
C TYR A 103 10.46 -2.31 -1.64
N ILE A 104 10.59 -2.52 -2.95
CA ILE A 104 11.81 -3.06 -3.56
C ILE A 104 12.69 -1.90 -4.03
N ALA A 105 13.74 -1.61 -3.28
CA ALA A 105 14.70 -0.56 -3.63
C ALA A 105 15.71 -1.02 -4.69
N ARG A 106 16.10 -2.30 -4.68
CA ARG A 106 17.03 -2.92 -5.65
C ARG A 106 16.73 -4.41 -5.84
N GLY A 107 17.11 -4.92 -7.00
CA GLY A 107 16.94 -6.33 -7.37
C GLY A 107 15.47 -6.72 -7.56
N GLU A 108 15.20 -8.00 -7.30
CA GLU A 108 13.90 -8.62 -7.43
C GLU A 108 13.73 -9.75 -6.41
N CYS A 109 12.48 -10.09 -6.11
CA CYS A 109 12.14 -11.21 -5.24
C CYS A 109 10.82 -11.86 -5.67
N ILE A 110 10.55 -13.06 -5.16
CA ILE A 110 9.26 -13.70 -5.30
C ILE A 110 8.55 -13.67 -3.95
N HIS A 111 7.40 -13.02 -3.88
CA HIS A 111 6.53 -13.02 -2.71
C HIS A 111 5.40 -14.03 -2.95
N THR A 112 5.30 -15.08 -2.15
CA THR A 112 4.16 -16.02 -2.19
C THR A 112 3.13 -15.63 -1.14
N CYS A 113 1.89 -15.38 -1.53
CA CYS A 113 0.78 -15.07 -0.61
C CYS A 113 -0.47 -15.85 -1.02
N ARG A 114 -1.12 -16.56 -0.08
CA ARG A 114 -2.24 -17.49 -0.34
C ARG A 114 -2.00 -18.40 -1.56
N SER A 115 -0.80 -18.99 -1.63
CA SER A 115 -0.36 -19.87 -2.72
C SER A 115 -0.26 -19.22 -4.12
N HIS A 116 -0.27 -17.89 -4.20
CA HIS A 116 0.02 -17.15 -5.42
C HIS A 116 1.41 -16.54 -5.31
N ASP A 117 2.25 -16.81 -6.29
CA ASP A 117 3.54 -16.14 -6.42
C ASP A 117 3.32 -14.71 -6.95
N TYR A 118 4.16 -13.77 -6.57
CA TYR A 118 4.19 -12.42 -7.11
C TYR A 118 5.66 -12.08 -7.38
N HIS A 119 5.98 -11.89 -8.66
CA HIS A 119 7.31 -11.43 -9.06
C HIS A 119 7.38 -9.93 -8.84
N LEU A 120 8.15 -9.52 -7.82
CA LEU A 120 8.35 -8.14 -7.43
C LEU A 120 9.74 -7.70 -7.87
N LYS A 121 9.84 -6.50 -8.43
CA LYS A 121 11.10 -5.94 -8.92
C LYS A 121 11.29 -4.53 -8.37
N LYS A 122 12.51 -4.01 -8.52
CA LYS A 122 12.88 -2.63 -8.20
C LYS A 122 11.76 -1.63 -8.59
N GLY A 123 11.39 -0.80 -7.63
CA GLY A 123 10.33 0.21 -7.75
C GLY A 123 8.95 -0.29 -7.34
N ASP A 124 8.73 -1.58 -7.17
CA ASP A 124 7.44 -2.11 -6.74
C ASP A 124 7.20 -1.72 -5.27
N PHE A 125 6.04 -1.11 -5.00
CA PHE A 125 5.52 -0.85 -3.67
C PHE A 125 4.27 -1.71 -3.48
N CYS A 126 4.21 -2.51 -2.42
CA CYS A 126 3.09 -3.44 -2.22
C CYS A 126 2.52 -3.44 -0.80
N PHE A 127 1.24 -3.82 -0.75
CA PHE A 127 0.43 -4.05 0.44
C PHE A 127 -0.24 -5.41 0.26
N TRP A 128 -0.46 -6.15 1.34
CA TRP A 128 -1.20 -7.41 1.27
C TRP A 128 -2.20 -7.55 2.40
N GLU A 129 -3.06 -8.53 2.20
CA GLU A 129 -4.12 -8.95 3.11
C GLU A 129 -3.56 -9.21 4.51
N PHE A 130 -4.24 -8.61 5.48
CA PHE A 130 -3.96 -8.76 6.90
C PHE A 130 -4.11 -10.22 7.32
N ASN A 131 -3.18 -10.70 8.16
CA ASN A 131 -3.19 -12.06 8.69
C ASN A 131 -3.19 -13.17 7.61
N SER A 132 -2.64 -12.87 6.43
CA SER A 132 -2.56 -13.82 5.31
C SER A 132 -1.21 -14.55 5.30
N PRO A 133 -1.17 -15.89 5.17
CA PRO A 133 0.09 -16.62 5.10
C PRO A 133 0.90 -16.20 3.89
N HIS A 134 2.15 -15.83 4.14
CA HIS A 134 3.06 -15.42 3.08
C HIS A 134 4.53 -15.74 3.37
N GLU A 135 5.34 -15.70 2.32
CA GLU A 135 6.79 -15.83 2.36
C GLU A 135 7.44 -15.03 1.23
N ILE A 136 8.68 -14.58 1.45
CA ILE A 136 9.44 -13.79 0.47
C ILE A 136 10.76 -14.52 0.20
N ARG A 137 11.05 -14.77 -1.08
CA ARG A 137 12.28 -15.40 -1.56
C ARG A 137 13.15 -14.36 -2.26
N SER A 138 14.28 -14.02 -1.62
CA SER A 138 15.18 -12.92 -2.01
C SER A 138 16.66 -13.35 -2.01
N TYR A 139 17.01 -14.29 -2.88
CA TYR A 139 18.33 -14.92 -2.94
C TYR A 139 19.33 -14.16 -3.82
N SER A 140 19.57 -12.88 -3.52
CA SER A 140 20.52 -12.04 -4.28
C SER A 140 21.27 -11.07 -3.38
N ASP A 141 22.57 -10.90 -3.67
CA ASP A 141 23.43 -9.95 -2.97
C ASP A 141 23.02 -8.48 -3.23
N ASP A 142 22.46 -8.22 -4.41
CA ASP A 142 22.02 -6.88 -4.86
C ASP A 142 20.58 -6.55 -4.40
N PHE A 143 19.85 -7.50 -3.80
CA PHE A 143 18.48 -7.27 -3.37
C PHE A 143 18.40 -6.32 -2.18
N ILE A 144 17.55 -5.31 -2.25
CA ILE A 144 17.19 -4.48 -1.10
C ILE A 144 15.66 -4.35 -1.06
N GLY A 145 15.06 -4.96 -0.04
CA GLY A 145 13.66 -4.76 0.32
C GLY A 145 13.56 -3.97 1.63
N ILE A 146 12.55 -3.10 1.73
CA ILE A 146 12.24 -2.34 2.95
C ILE A 146 10.83 -2.72 3.38
N ASN A 147 10.69 -3.31 4.57
CA ASN A 147 9.42 -3.62 5.20
C ASN A 147 9.02 -2.49 6.16
N ILE A 148 7.78 -2.03 6.06
CA ILE A 148 7.17 -1.07 6.98
C ILE A 148 6.03 -1.80 7.69
N LEU A 149 6.21 -2.03 8.99
CA LEU A 149 5.25 -2.71 9.85
C LEU A 149 4.44 -1.66 10.61
N ILE A 150 3.12 -1.80 10.62
CA ILE A 150 2.21 -0.82 11.21
C ILE A 150 1.21 -1.53 12.11
N ARG A 151 1.15 -1.15 13.39
CA ARG A 151 0.17 -1.71 14.34
C ARG A 151 -1.25 -1.52 13.83
N GLN A 152 -2.12 -2.50 14.08
CA GLN A 152 -3.51 -2.46 13.62
C GLN A 152 -4.24 -1.18 14.08
N ASN A 153 -4.09 -0.80 15.35
CA ASN A 153 -4.73 0.40 15.93
C ASN A 153 -4.20 1.72 15.34
N SER A 154 -3.00 1.71 14.77
CA SER A 154 -2.36 2.90 14.17
C SER A 154 -2.63 2.98 12.67
N PHE A 155 -2.89 1.85 12.02
CA PHE A 155 -3.15 1.78 10.59
C PHE A 155 -4.31 2.69 10.19
N ASP A 156 -5.45 2.58 10.88
CA ASP A 156 -6.61 3.42 10.59
C ASP A 156 -6.33 4.92 10.76
N SER A 157 -5.43 5.30 11.67
CA SER A 157 -5.04 6.70 11.89
C SER A 157 -4.08 7.21 10.81
N ILE A 158 -3.06 6.42 10.44
CA ILE A 158 -2.07 6.79 9.41
C ILE A 158 -2.74 6.85 8.05
N PHE A 159 -3.51 5.82 7.74
CA PHE A 159 -4.29 5.74 6.53
C PHE A 159 -5.63 6.44 6.66
N PHE A 160 -5.89 7.21 7.73
CA PHE A 160 -7.18 7.88 7.91
C PHE A 160 -7.47 8.77 6.71
N GLU A 161 -6.60 9.67 6.29
CA GLU A 161 -6.90 10.50 5.11
C GLU A 161 -7.09 9.68 3.83
N LEU A 162 -6.39 8.55 3.69
CA LEU A 162 -6.46 7.67 2.51
C LEU A 162 -7.70 6.75 2.49
N LEU A 163 -8.13 6.29 3.66
CA LEU A 163 -9.11 5.23 3.89
C LEU A 163 -10.36 5.71 4.65
N SER A 164 -10.38 6.91 5.22
CA SER A 164 -11.54 7.52 5.88
C SER A 164 -12.43 8.29 4.92
N GLU A 165 -11.88 8.76 3.78
CA GLU A 165 -12.74 9.19 2.69
C GLU A 165 -13.62 8.00 2.31
N GLN A 166 -14.94 8.21 2.22
CA GLN A 166 -15.88 7.25 1.62
C GLN A 166 -15.66 7.15 0.09
N SER A 167 -14.41 7.30 -0.34
CA SER A 167 -14.01 7.14 -1.70
C SER A 167 -14.07 5.67 -2.05
N ILE A 168 -14.41 5.40 -3.29
CA ILE A 168 -14.58 4.05 -3.81
C ILE A 168 -13.26 3.28 -3.75
N LEU A 169 -12.16 4.02 -3.88
CA LEU A 169 -10.80 3.51 -3.82
C LEU A 169 -10.42 3.05 -2.41
N SER A 170 -10.81 3.83 -1.39
CA SER A 170 -10.68 3.42 0.02
C SER A 170 -11.40 2.09 0.29
N ASN A 171 -12.67 1.99 -0.15
CA ASN A 171 -13.45 0.76 0.03
C ASN A 171 -12.84 -0.45 -0.70
N TYR A 172 -12.26 -0.23 -1.89
CA TYR A 172 -11.55 -1.26 -2.64
C TYR A 172 -10.28 -1.72 -1.90
N PHE A 173 -9.47 -0.80 -1.39
CA PHE A 173 -8.28 -1.20 -0.63
C PHE A 173 -8.64 -1.89 0.68
N LYS A 174 -9.66 -1.43 1.41
CA LYS A 174 -10.16 -2.12 2.60
C LYS A 174 -10.64 -3.53 2.27
N SER A 175 -11.35 -3.72 1.15
CA SER A 175 -11.85 -5.06 0.80
C SER A 175 -10.70 -6.04 0.56
N ILE A 176 -9.60 -5.61 -0.05
CA ILE A 176 -8.39 -6.42 -0.22
C ILE A 176 -7.69 -6.67 1.13
N LEU A 177 -7.42 -5.60 1.88
CA LEU A 177 -6.68 -5.66 3.14
C LEU A 177 -7.35 -6.54 4.19
N TYR A 178 -8.68 -6.59 4.23
CA TYR A 178 -9.45 -7.42 5.16
C TYR A 178 -9.96 -8.73 4.56
N GLY A 179 -9.39 -9.20 3.44
CA GLY A 179 -9.61 -10.55 2.92
C GLY A 179 -10.94 -10.80 2.24
N ASN A 180 -11.65 -9.75 1.84
CA ASN A 180 -12.94 -9.84 1.15
C ASN A 180 -12.80 -10.05 -0.37
N THR A 181 -11.59 -10.35 -0.87
CA THR A 181 -11.31 -10.55 -2.29
C THR A 181 -10.48 -11.83 -2.53
N ASP A 182 -10.47 -12.27 -3.78
CA ASP A 182 -9.63 -13.39 -4.27
C ASP A 182 -8.17 -12.94 -4.53
N HIS A 183 -7.85 -11.67 -4.26
CA HIS A 183 -6.61 -11.01 -4.65
C HIS A 183 -5.92 -10.44 -3.40
N PRO A 184 -5.03 -11.20 -2.75
CA PRO A 184 -4.49 -10.84 -1.44
C PRO A 184 -3.43 -9.74 -1.48
N MET A 185 -3.08 -9.18 -2.64
CA MET A 185 -1.99 -8.22 -2.76
C MET A 185 -2.35 -7.08 -3.70
N ILE A 186 -1.88 -5.89 -3.36
CA ILE A 186 -1.89 -4.68 -4.19
C ILE A 186 -0.43 -4.32 -4.47
N ILE A 187 -0.08 -4.17 -5.73
CA ILE A 187 1.29 -3.83 -6.16
C ILE A 187 1.21 -2.59 -7.03
N PHE A 188 1.82 -1.50 -6.58
CA PHE A 188 2.07 -0.30 -7.38
C PHE A 188 3.40 -0.44 -8.10
N ARG A 189 3.37 -0.51 -9.44
CA ARG A 189 4.57 -0.61 -10.28
C ARG A 189 5.16 0.78 -10.55
N THR A 190 5.87 1.33 -9.58
CA THR A 190 6.33 2.74 -9.67
C THR A 190 7.52 2.97 -10.61
N GLY A 191 8.18 1.89 -11.06
CA GLY A 191 9.33 1.95 -11.95
C GLY A 191 10.51 2.72 -11.34
N GLU A 192 11.06 3.66 -12.08
CA GLU A 192 12.19 4.50 -11.65
C GLU A 192 11.73 5.83 -11.00
N ASN A 193 10.55 5.85 -10.35
CA ASN A 193 10.07 7.05 -9.68
C ASN A 193 11.00 7.46 -8.53
N ILE A 194 11.86 8.45 -8.81
CA ILE A 194 12.90 8.90 -7.90
C ILE A 194 12.35 9.46 -6.59
N MET A 195 11.18 10.10 -6.62
CA MET A 195 10.58 10.70 -5.43
C MET A 195 10.11 9.63 -4.45
N ILE A 196 9.47 8.57 -4.94
CA ILE A 196 9.05 7.45 -4.09
C ILE A 196 10.27 6.78 -3.47
N ARG A 197 11.31 6.49 -4.28
CA ARG A 197 12.56 5.91 -3.77
C ARG A 197 13.21 6.81 -2.72
N TYR A 198 13.25 8.12 -2.96
CA TYR A 198 13.80 9.10 -2.02
C TYR A 198 13.06 9.09 -0.68
N TYR A 199 11.71 9.15 -0.69
CA TYR A 199 10.94 9.10 0.56
C TYR A 199 11.08 7.76 1.28
N MET A 200 11.18 6.64 0.55
CA MET A 200 11.44 5.34 1.18
C MET A 200 12.80 5.29 1.89
N TYR A 201 13.82 5.94 1.32
CA TYR A 201 15.13 6.06 1.96
C TYR A 201 15.08 6.98 3.17
N LEU A 202 14.39 8.12 3.10
CA LEU A 202 14.18 8.98 4.26
C LEU A 202 13.44 8.27 5.39
N ILE A 203 12.40 7.48 5.08
CA ILE A 203 11.67 6.66 6.07
C ILE A 203 12.62 5.69 6.78
N TYR A 204 13.49 5.02 6.02
CA TYR A 204 14.47 4.09 6.57
C TYR A 204 15.52 4.78 7.45
N ASP A 205 16.13 5.87 6.95
CA ASP A 205 17.15 6.62 7.68
C ASP A 205 16.60 7.25 8.96
N GLU A 206 15.40 7.85 8.90
CA GLU A 206 14.72 8.45 10.05
C GLU A 206 14.44 7.40 11.16
N PHE A 207 14.09 6.17 10.77
CA PHE A 207 13.90 5.07 11.71
C PHE A 207 15.20 4.61 12.36
N LEU A 208 16.32 4.63 11.64
CA LEU A 208 17.64 4.26 12.18
C LEU A 208 18.18 5.32 13.14
N GLU A 209 18.09 6.59 12.77
CA GLU A 209 18.66 7.71 13.54
C GLU A 209 17.87 8.00 14.82
N LYS A 210 16.58 7.62 14.87
CA LYS A 210 15.70 7.73 16.05
C LYS A 210 15.70 9.14 16.69
N LYS A 211 15.76 10.17 15.85
CA LYS A 211 15.75 11.58 16.29
C LYS A 211 14.43 11.92 16.99
N GLN A 212 14.40 13.09 17.64
CA GLN A 212 13.17 13.62 18.20
C GLN A 212 12.10 13.73 17.09
N TYR A 213 10.87 13.26 17.37
CA TYR A 213 9.74 13.24 16.43
C TYR A 213 9.87 12.28 15.22
N HIS A 214 10.81 11.34 15.23
CA HIS A 214 11.02 10.41 14.10
C HIS A 214 9.75 9.65 13.67
N GLN A 215 8.90 9.19 14.61
CA GLN A 215 7.64 8.49 14.28
C GLN A 215 6.67 9.39 13.47
N ASN A 216 6.58 10.68 13.82
CA ASN A 216 5.76 11.65 13.09
C ASN A 216 6.34 11.93 11.70
N MET A 217 7.66 12.06 11.60
CA MET A 217 8.35 12.25 10.32
C MET A 217 8.14 11.05 9.39
N ILE A 218 8.34 9.82 9.90
CA ILE A 218 8.07 8.57 9.16
C ILE A 218 6.61 8.53 8.68
N SER A 219 5.65 8.84 9.56
CA SER A 219 4.22 8.87 9.20
C SER A 219 3.94 9.87 8.07
N ASN A 220 4.52 11.08 8.13
CA ASN A 220 4.34 12.12 7.12
C ASN A 220 4.98 11.75 5.77
N TYR A 221 6.17 11.15 5.79
CA TYR A 221 6.81 10.65 4.58
C TYR A 221 6.02 9.50 3.97
N LEU A 222 5.52 8.58 4.79
CA LEU A 222 4.68 7.48 4.35
C LEU A 222 3.39 8.02 3.71
N ASN A 223 2.69 8.96 4.35
CA ASN A 223 1.51 9.61 3.77
C ASN A 223 1.82 10.29 2.43
N THR A 224 2.99 10.92 2.32
CA THR A 224 3.44 11.52 1.05
C THR A 224 3.63 10.46 -0.03
N VAL A 225 4.23 9.30 0.30
CA VAL A 225 4.36 8.17 -0.64
C VAL A 225 2.98 7.67 -1.05
N LEU A 226 2.08 7.41 -0.09
CA LEU A 226 0.72 6.92 -0.35
C LEU A 226 -0.06 7.84 -1.29
N ILE A 227 -0.06 9.15 -1.03
CA ILE A 227 -0.72 10.14 -1.89
C ILE A 227 -0.12 10.13 -3.30
N ASN A 228 1.21 10.00 -3.43
CA ASN A 228 1.87 9.94 -4.73
C ASN A 228 1.55 8.64 -5.49
N LEU A 229 1.43 7.51 -4.79
CA LEU A 229 0.97 6.25 -5.37
C LEU A 229 -0.43 6.39 -5.95
N LEU A 230 -1.38 6.95 -5.18
CA LEU A 230 -2.75 7.12 -5.65
C LEU A 230 -2.89 8.17 -6.76
N ARG A 231 -2.05 9.22 -6.73
CA ARG A 231 -2.11 10.29 -7.73
C ARG A 231 -1.53 9.86 -9.08
N HIS A 232 -0.43 9.11 -9.07
CA HIS A 232 0.37 8.89 -10.28
C HIS A 232 0.48 7.43 -10.72
N HIS A 233 0.19 6.47 -9.83
CA HIS A 233 0.44 5.04 -10.08
C HIS A 233 -0.81 4.18 -9.93
N ILE A 234 -2.00 4.80 -9.82
CA ILE A 234 -3.27 4.08 -9.69
C ILE A 234 -3.55 3.18 -10.89
N SER A 235 -3.21 3.65 -12.09
CA SER A 235 -3.37 2.93 -13.36
C SER A 235 -2.35 1.79 -13.50
N ASP A 236 -1.26 1.83 -12.74
CA ASP A 236 -0.17 0.84 -12.74
C ASP A 236 -0.31 -0.18 -11.61
N VAL A 237 -1.46 -0.18 -10.91
CA VAL A 237 -1.74 -1.15 -9.86
C VAL A 237 -2.00 -2.53 -10.46
N ILE A 238 -1.35 -3.54 -9.85
CA ILE A 238 -1.54 -4.95 -10.14
C ILE A 238 -2.03 -5.63 -8.86
N THR A 239 -3.12 -6.40 -8.99
CA THR A 239 -3.64 -7.22 -7.87
C THR A 239 -3.66 -8.72 -8.19
N SER A 240 -3.31 -9.11 -9.43
CA SER A 240 -3.18 -10.53 -9.82
C SER A 240 -2.17 -10.74 -10.94
N GLN A 241 -1.59 -11.96 -11.01
CA GLN A 241 -0.59 -12.34 -12.01
C GLN A 241 -1.11 -12.36 -13.46
N LYS A 242 -2.42 -12.52 -13.67
CA LYS A 242 -3.04 -12.36 -14.99
C LYS A 242 -3.71 -10.98 -15.04
N PRO A 243 -3.69 -10.24 -16.16
CA PRO A 243 -4.54 -9.08 -16.36
C PRO A 243 -6.00 -9.55 -16.37
N SER A 244 -6.52 -9.79 -15.18
CA SER A 244 -7.81 -10.39 -14.88
C SER A 244 -8.59 -9.39 -14.05
N CYS A 245 -9.92 -9.55 -14.06
CA CYS A 245 -10.98 -8.75 -13.41
C CYS A 245 -10.62 -7.37 -12.82
N ASP A 246 -9.71 -7.32 -11.86
CA ASP A 246 -9.26 -6.17 -11.11
C ASP A 246 -8.55 -5.05 -11.90
N GLN A 247 -7.70 -5.36 -12.88
CA GLN A 247 -7.13 -4.31 -13.73
C GLN A 247 -8.23 -3.62 -14.55
N ARG A 248 -9.25 -4.38 -14.96
CA ARG A 248 -10.45 -3.85 -15.62
C ARG A 248 -11.33 -3.09 -14.65
N LEU A 249 -11.38 -3.51 -13.39
CA LEU A 249 -12.11 -2.86 -12.31
C LEU A 249 -11.50 -1.50 -11.94
N LEU A 250 -10.18 -1.43 -11.81
CA LEU A 250 -9.43 -0.18 -11.62
C LEU A 250 -9.57 0.73 -12.84
N GLY A 251 -9.51 0.16 -14.05
CA GLY A 251 -9.84 0.90 -15.28
C GLY A 251 -11.26 1.45 -15.27
N ILE A 252 -12.26 0.67 -14.80
CA ILE A 252 -13.64 1.15 -14.62
C ILE A 252 -13.67 2.31 -13.61
N LEU A 253 -12.96 2.19 -12.48
CA LEU A 253 -12.88 3.28 -11.50
C LEU A 253 -12.25 4.53 -12.08
N GLU A 254 -11.13 4.41 -12.79
CA GLU A 254 -10.44 5.53 -13.41
C GLU A 254 -11.33 6.19 -14.47
N TYR A 255 -11.99 5.40 -15.31
CA TYR A 255 -12.95 5.89 -16.29
C TYR A 255 -14.12 6.63 -15.63
N ILE A 256 -14.67 6.08 -14.55
CA ILE A 256 -15.70 6.74 -13.76
C ILE A 256 -15.15 8.02 -13.12
N GLN A 257 -13.98 8.00 -12.47
CA GLN A 257 -13.39 9.16 -11.81
C GLN A 257 -13.09 10.29 -12.79
N LYS A 258 -12.65 9.98 -14.01
CA LYS A 258 -12.38 10.98 -15.05
C LYS A 258 -13.65 11.56 -15.66
N ASN A 259 -14.73 10.78 -15.71
CA ASN A 259 -15.96 11.14 -16.42
C ASN A 259 -17.20 11.24 -15.51
N TYR A 260 -17.05 11.25 -14.18
CA TYR A 260 -18.15 11.08 -13.21
C TYR A 260 -19.28 12.09 -13.40
N ASN A 261 -18.97 13.26 -13.96
CA ASN A 261 -19.95 14.31 -14.14
C ASN A 261 -20.96 13.96 -15.24
N THR A 262 -20.55 13.31 -16.32
CA THR A 262 -21.38 13.08 -17.52
C THR A 262 -21.60 11.60 -17.87
N VAL A 263 -20.80 10.69 -17.33
CA VAL A 263 -20.84 9.27 -17.68
C VAL A 263 -22.15 8.60 -17.26
N THR A 264 -22.77 7.85 -18.18
CA THR A 264 -23.91 6.98 -17.88
C THR A 264 -23.46 5.53 -17.70
N PHE A 265 -24.30 4.71 -17.05
CA PHE A 265 -24.01 3.28 -16.89
C PHE A 265 -23.86 2.57 -18.25
N SER A 266 -24.66 2.98 -19.24
CA SER A 266 -24.58 2.47 -20.61
C SER A 266 -23.26 2.82 -21.30
N ASP A 267 -22.70 3.99 -21.01
CA ASP A 267 -21.40 4.39 -21.56
C ASP A 267 -20.26 3.54 -20.99
N VAL A 268 -20.30 3.22 -19.70
CA VAL A 268 -19.32 2.31 -19.09
C VAL A 268 -19.47 0.90 -19.67
N CYS A 269 -20.70 0.39 -19.81
CA CYS A 269 -20.95 -0.90 -20.44
C CYS A 269 -20.36 -0.96 -21.86
N ARG A 270 -20.59 0.08 -22.66
CA ARG A 270 -20.08 0.18 -24.03
C ARG A 270 -18.55 0.28 -24.06
N HIS A 271 -17.96 1.12 -23.20
CA HIS A 271 -16.52 1.35 -23.16
C HIS A 271 -15.73 0.09 -22.82
N PHE A 272 -16.21 -0.69 -21.84
CA PHE A 272 -15.55 -1.93 -21.39
C PHE A 272 -16.11 -3.20 -22.05
N ASN A 273 -17.04 -3.04 -23.01
CA ASN A 273 -17.68 -4.13 -23.73
C ASN A 273 -18.35 -5.18 -22.81
N TYR A 274 -19.07 -4.70 -21.80
CA TYR A 274 -19.76 -5.52 -20.80
C TYR A 274 -21.28 -5.45 -20.93
N SER A 275 -21.96 -6.55 -20.57
CA SER A 275 -23.40 -6.52 -20.37
C SER A 275 -23.76 -5.78 -19.08
N SER A 276 -24.91 -5.11 -19.08
CA SER A 276 -25.44 -4.38 -17.91
C SER A 276 -25.50 -5.25 -16.66
N SER A 277 -25.98 -6.49 -16.80
CA SER A 277 -26.11 -7.44 -15.69
C SER A 277 -24.76 -7.92 -15.14
N TYR A 278 -23.73 -8.02 -16.00
CA TYR A 278 -22.39 -8.37 -15.56
C TYR A 278 -21.74 -7.19 -14.84
N LEU A 279 -21.74 -5.99 -15.45
CA LEU A 279 -21.12 -4.81 -14.86
C LEU A 279 -21.76 -4.42 -13.52
N SER A 280 -23.08 -4.49 -13.40
CA SER A 280 -23.77 -4.18 -12.14
C SER A 280 -23.37 -5.12 -11.02
N ARG A 281 -23.23 -6.43 -11.30
CA ARG A 281 -22.77 -7.41 -10.30
C ARG A 281 -21.31 -7.20 -9.96
N LEU A 282 -20.48 -6.92 -10.96
CA LEU A 282 -19.05 -6.65 -10.77
C LEU A 282 -18.82 -5.44 -9.86
N ILE A 283 -19.41 -4.28 -10.21
CA ILE A 283 -19.31 -3.05 -9.40
C ILE A 283 -19.77 -3.29 -7.96
N LYS A 284 -20.92 -3.97 -7.78
CA LYS A 284 -21.47 -4.19 -6.44
C LYS A 284 -20.65 -5.19 -5.62
N LYS A 285 -20.11 -6.25 -6.24
CA LYS A 285 -19.21 -7.21 -5.57
C LYS A 285 -17.92 -6.51 -5.14
N SER A 286 -17.34 -5.70 -6.00
CA SER A 286 -16.01 -5.15 -5.81
C SER A 286 -15.95 -3.90 -4.94
N PHE A 287 -16.97 -3.03 -5.02
CA PHE A 287 -16.98 -1.75 -4.30
C PHE A 287 -18.04 -1.67 -3.20
N GLY A 288 -18.92 -2.67 -3.08
CA GLY A 288 -20.07 -2.65 -2.16
C GLY A 288 -21.19 -1.66 -2.55
N LEU A 289 -20.96 -0.82 -3.56
CA LEU A 289 -21.86 0.25 -4.01
C LEU A 289 -22.41 -0.04 -5.39
N SER A 290 -23.57 0.55 -5.72
CA SER A 290 -24.06 0.60 -7.10
C SER A 290 -23.39 1.73 -7.88
N PHE A 291 -23.41 1.66 -9.21
CA PHE A 291 -22.90 2.72 -10.10
C PHE A 291 -23.49 4.10 -9.75
N SER A 292 -24.81 4.20 -9.52
CA SER A 292 -25.46 5.47 -9.18
C SER A 292 -24.99 6.04 -7.84
N GLN A 293 -24.73 5.17 -6.84
CA GLN A 293 -24.17 5.59 -5.56
C GLN A 293 -22.73 6.08 -5.71
N ILE A 294 -21.93 5.40 -6.53
CA ILE A 294 -20.56 5.78 -6.89
C ILE A 294 -20.52 7.19 -7.50
N ILE A 295 -21.38 7.45 -8.50
CA ILE A 295 -21.47 8.78 -9.15
C ILE A 295 -21.97 9.84 -8.16
N GLN A 296 -22.96 9.51 -7.33
CA GLN A 296 -23.48 10.41 -6.31
C GLN A 296 -22.41 10.84 -5.32
N HIS A 297 -21.63 9.90 -4.75
CA HIS A 297 -20.53 10.22 -3.84
C HIS A 297 -19.50 11.14 -4.50
N LYS A 298 -19.06 10.83 -5.73
CA LYS A 298 -18.08 11.67 -6.43
C LYS A 298 -18.59 13.09 -6.68
N ARG A 299 -19.88 13.24 -7.01
CA ARG A 299 -20.52 14.57 -7.15
C ARG A 299 -20.58 15.30 -5.82
N MET A 300 -20.87 14.61 -4.71
CA MET A 300 -20.93 15.23 -3.38
C MET A 300 -19.55 15.63 -2.85
N GLU A 301 -18.51 14.83 -3.10
CA GLU A 301 -17.11 15.19 -2.83
C GLU A 301 -16.72 16.48 -3.59
N LYS A 302 -17.04 16.58 -4.89
CA LYS A 302 -16.79 17.80 -5.67
C LYS A 302 -17.60 18.97 -5.14
N ALA A 303 -18.86 18.77 -4.79
CA ALA A 303 -19.71 19.82 -4.23
C ALA A 303 -19.16 20.37 -2.90
N ARG A 304 -18.68 19.48 -2.02
CA ARG A 304 -18.02 19.87 -0.76
C ARG A 304 -16.79 20.74 -1.02
N TRP A 305 -15.96 20.35 -1.98
CA TRP A 305 -14.79 21.15 -2.38
C TRP A 305 -15.20 22.51 -2.94
N LEU A 306 -16.19 22.57 -3.85
CA LEU A 306 -16.69 23.83 -4.40
C LEU A 306 -17.30 24.75 -3.34
N LEU A 307 -18.02 24.19 -2.36
CA LEU A 307 -18.59 24.96 -1.25
C LEU A 307 -17.51 25.63 -0.39
N LYS A 308 -16.35 24.98 -0.25
CA LYS A 308 -15.23 25.42 0.58
C LYS A 308 -14.28 26.38 -0.15
N GLU A 309 -13.98 26.10 -1.40
CA GLU A 309 -12.89 26.78 -2.14
C GLU A 309 -13.41 27.83 -3.14
N THR A 310 -14.73 27.99 -3.29
CA THR A 310 -15.32 28.93 -4.26
C THR A 310 -16.55 29.65 -3.72
N ASP A 311 -16.86 30.80 -4.31
CA ASP A 311 -18.05 31.61 -4.01
C ASP A 311 -19.30 31.20 -4.81
N MET A 312 -19.23 30.10 -5.57
CA MET A 312 -20.36 29.63 -6.40
C MET A 312 -21.62 29.46 -5.56
N THR A 313 -22.77 29.90 -6.05
CA THR A 313 -24.06 29.68 -5.38
C THR A 313 -24.42 28.19 -5.34
N VAL A 314 -25.31 27.80 -4.42
CA VAL A 314 -25.83 26.42 -4.33
C VAL A 314 -26.40 25.93 -5.66
N SER A 315 -27.08 26.81 -6.41
CA SER A 315 -27.64 26.48 -7.73
C SER A 315 -26.56 26.28 -8.78
N GLU A 316 -25.51 27.11 -8.80
CA GLU A 316 -24.36 26.94 -9.70
C GLU A 316 -23.59 25.66 -9.40
N ILE A 317 -23.38 25.34 -8.12
CA ILE A 317 -22.74 24.09 -7.70
C ILE A 317 -23.58 22.88 -8.12
N ALA A 318 -24.89 22.93 -7.94
CA ALA A 318 -25.78 21.86 -8.39
C ALA A 318 -25.68 21.62 -9.91
N ALA A 319 -25.64 22.69 -10.70
CA ALA A 319 -25.44 22.61 -12.15
C ALA A 319 -24.05 22.04 -12.50
N GLU A 320 -23.00 22.50 -11.84
CA GLU A 320 -21.61 22.08 -12.07
C GLU A 320 -21.40 20.58 -11.83
N ILE A 321 -22.02 20.02 -10.78
CA ILE A 321 -21.96 18.58 -10.47
C ILE A 321 -23.04 17.76 -11.22
N ASN A 322 -23.67 18.36 -12.23
CA ASN A 322 -24.70 17.76 -13.08
C ASN A 322 -25.87 17.16 -12.27
N CYS A 323 -26.31 17.91 -11.26
CA CYS A 323 -27.53 17.68 -10.51
C CYS A 323 -28.60 18.65 -10.99
N SER A 324 -29.59 18.13 -11.73
CA SER A 324 -30.62 18.93 -12.41
C SER A 324 -31.53 19.75 -11.48
N ASP A 325 -31.58 19.43 -10.19
CA ASP A 325 -32.39 20.13 -9.19
C ASP A 325 -31.54 20.50 -7.97
N ALA A 326 -31.46 21.80 -7.67
CA ALA A 326 -30.76 22.33 -6.50
C ALA A 326 -31.40 21.85 -5.19
N SER A 327 -32.72 21.64 -5.16
CA SER A 327 -33.41 21.10 -3.98
C SER A 327 -33.03 19.65 -3.73
N HIS A 328 -32.93 18.85 -4.79
CA HIS A 328 -32.42 17.48 -4.74
C HIS A 328 -30.97 17.43 -4.28
N PHE A 329 -30.10 18.30 -4.80
CA PHE A 329 -28.73 18.46 -4.32
C PHE A 329 -28.68 18.73 -2.82
N CYS A 330 -29.40 19.74 -2.33
CA CYS A 330 -29.44 20.09 -0.91
C CYS A 330 -29.87 18.92 -0.02
N ARG A 331 -30.88 18.14 -0.43
CA ARG A 331 -31.35 16.96 0.31
C ARG A 331 -30.27 15.87 0.38
N ILE A 332 -29.61 15.57 -0.74
CA ILE A 332 -28.55 14.56 -0.77
C ILE A 332 -27.36 15.01 0.07
N PHE A 333 -26.91 16.25 -0.10
CA PHE A 333 -25.78 16.80 0.63
C PHE A 333 -26.03 16.79 2.14
N ALA A 334 -27.23 17.21 2.57
CA ALA A 334 -27.61 17.19 3.98
C ALA A 334 -27.69 15.77 4.57
N ARG A 335 -28.07 14.78 3.76
CA ARG A 335 -28.06 13.37 4.19
C ARG A 335 -26.63 12.84 4.35
N GLU A 336 -25.72 13.22 3.46
CA GLU A 336 -24.35 12.70 3.44
C GLU A 336 -23.44 13.37 4.46
N TYR A 337 -23.55 14.70 4.62
CA TYR A 337 -22.70 15.49 5.52
C TYR A 337 -23.42 15.95 6.79
N HIS A 338 -24.63 15.45 7.03
CA HIS A 338 -25.47 15.76 8.19
C HIS A 338 -25.77 17.27 8.37
N MET A 339 -25.58 18.08 7.34
CA MET A 339 -25.88 19.51 7.36
C MET A 339 -26.15 20.08 5.96
N PRO A 340 -27.01 21.11 5.80
CA PRO A 340 -27.26 21.75 4.52
C PRO A 340 -26.01 22.42 3.91
N PRO A 341 -25.89 22.51 2.57
CA PRO A 341 -24.76 23.15 1.89
C PRO A 341 -24.43 24.57 2.37
N VAL A 342 -25.45 25.40 2.61
CA VAL A 342 -25.27 26.79 3.07
C VAL A 342 -24.61 26.84 4.44
N LYS A 343 -25.12 26.04 5.40
CA LYS A 343 -24.53 25.94 6.73
C LYS A 343 -23.11 25.38 6.70
N PHE A 344 -22.86 24.42 5.80
CA PHE A 344 -21.52 23.86 5.61
C PHE A 344 -20.52 24.96 5.19
N ARG A 345 -20.90 25.85 4.26
CA ARG A 345 -20.06 26.96 3.84
C ARG A 345 -19.81 27.96 4.98
N GLU A 346 -20.84 28.32 5.72
CA GLU A 346 -20.72 29.25 6.86
C GLU A 346 -19.68 28.77 7.87
N MET A 347 -19.70 27.48 8.24
CA MET A 347 -18.70 26.89 9.16
C MET A 347 -17.26 26.92 8.65
N GLN A 348 -17.04 26.93 7.33
CA GLN A 348 -15.70 26.98 6.74
C GLN A 348 -15.20 28.42 6.54
N SER A 349 -16.10 29.40 6.63
CA SER A 349 -15.82 30.82 6.39
C SER A 349 -15.54 31.61 7.67
N GLU A 350 -15.84 31.05 8.84
CA GLU A 350 -15.47 31.64 10.12
C GLU A 350 -13.94 31.54 10.33
N PRO A 351 -13.23 32.65 10.60
CA PRO A 351 -11.85 32.57 11.06
C PRO A 351 -11.85 31.83 12.40
N LEU A 352 -10.93 30.87 12.56
CA LEU A 352 -10.65 30.29 13.88
C LEU A 352 -10.37 31.45 14.87
N PRO A 353 -11.01 31.46 16.05
CA PRO A 353 -10.84 32.53 17.05
C PRO A 353 -9.40 32.63 17.58
#